data_AF-A0A363REW6-F1
#
_entry.id   AF-A0A363REW6-F1
#
_cell.length_a   1.000
_cell.length_b   1.000
_cell.length_c   1.000
_cell.angle_alpha   90.00
_cell.angle_beta   90.00
_cell.angle_gamma   90.00
#
_symmetry.space_group_name_H-M   'P 1'
#
loop_
_entity.id
_entity.type
_entity.pdbx_description
1 polymer ?
#
loop_
_entity_poly.entity_id
_entity_poly.type
_entity_poly.pdbx_seq_one_letter_code
_entity_poly.pdbx_strand_id
1 'polypeptide(L)'
;MKYLLWLLKAVIFFTLFAFALNNQRDVVVHLFFGTQWQAPLVLVVLLAFSAGVILGIIGMVPRWWKHRKAAQRAAAAQAIAGEPTPSTNAPADETTPLPPHGI
;
A
#
# COMPACT_ATOMS: atom_id res chain seq x y z
N MET A 1 -10.17 -19.72 -1.22
CA MET A 1 -9.87 -18.31 -1.59
C MET A 1 -9.99 -18.01 -3.09
N LYS A 2 -9.45 -18.86 -4.00
CA LYS A 2 -9.45 -18.59 -5.45
C LYS A 2 -10.86 -18.55 -6.07
N TYR A 3 -11.78 -19.40 -5.61
CA TYR A 3 -13.19 -19.38 -6.01
C TYR A 3 -13.94 -18.12 -5.55
N LEU A 4 -13.62 -17.61 -4.35
CA LEU A 4 -14.23 -16.38 -3.84
C LEU A 4 -13.81 -15.17 -4.67
N LEU A 5 -12.52 -15.08 -5.01
CA LEU A 5 -12.02 -14.04 -5.93
C LEU A 5 -12.63 -14.17 -7.33
N TRP A 6 -12.86 -15.39 -7.82
CA TRP A 6 -13.52 -15.60 -9.11
C TRP A 6 -14.99 -15.19 -9.08
N LEU A 7 -15.72 -15.55 -8.02
CA LEU A 7 -17.10 -15.13 -7.80
C LEU A 7 -17.21 -13.61 -7.67
N LEU A 8 -16.30 -12.97 -6.93
CA LEU A 8 -16.26 -11.51 -6.81
C LEU A 8 -16.08 -10.85 -8.18
N LYS A 9 -15.17 -11.37 -9.03
CA LYS A 9 -15.00 -10.87 -10.40
C LYS A 9 -16.26 -11.06 -11.23
N ALA A 10 -16.94 -12.20 -11.10
CA ALA A 10 -18.20 -12.47 -11.80
C ALA A 10 -19.32 -11.53 -11.33
N VAL A 11 -19.44 -11.27 -10.03
CA VAL A 11 -20.42 -10.33 -9.47
C VAL A 11 -20.13 -8.91 -9.97
N ILE A 12 -18.87 -8.45 -9.90
CA ILE A 12 -18.48 -7.14 -10.42
C ILE A 12 -18.81 -7.03 -11.91
N PHE A 13 -18.47 -8.05 -12.71
CA PHE A 13 -18.78 -8.09 -14.13
C PHE A 13 -20.28 -8.02 -14.39
N PHE A 14 -21.06 -8.85 -13.70
CA PHE A 14 -22.51 -8.91 -13.86
C PHE A 14 -23.15 -7.58 -13.47
N THR A 15 -22.71 -6.95 -12.37
CA THR A 15 -23.20 -5.64 -11.95
C THR A 15 -22.85 -4.56 -12.99
N LEU A 16 -21.62 -4.52 -13.49
CA LEU A 16 -21.21 -3.57 -14.54
C LEU A 16 -21.99 -3.81 -15.84
N PHE A 17 -22.22 -5.06 -16.21
CA PHE A 17 -22.95 -5.43 -17.41
C PHE A 17 -24.44 -5.09 -17.30
N ALA A 18 -25.08 -5.45 -16.18
CA ALA A 18 -26.47 -5.09 -15.91
C ALA A 18 -26.65 -3.57 -15.82
N PHE A 19 -25.69 -2.87 -15.20
CA PHE A 19 -25.65 -1.41 -15.21
C PHE A 19 -25.54 -0.87 -16.64
N ALA A 20 -24.69 -1.45 -17.48
CA ALA A 20 -24.56 -1.06 -18.87
C ALA A 20 -25.84 -1.29 -19.67
N LEU A 21 -26.50 -2.44 -19.51
CA LEU A 21 -27.78 -2.75 -20.13
C LEU A 21 -28.90 -1.80 -19.67
N ASN A 22 -28.97 -1.48 -18.38
CA ASN A 22 -30.01 -0.59 -17.84
C ASN A 22 -29.77 0.90 -18.17
N ASN A 23 -28.52 1.27 -18.46
CA ASN A 23 -28.08 2.63 -18.74
C ASN A 23 -27.59 2.80 -20.20
N GLN A 24 -28.25 2.12 -21.14
CA GLN A 24 -28.00 2.29 -22.59
C GLN A 24 -28.55 3.60 -23.16
N ARG A 25 -29.36 4.33 -22.39
CA ARG A 25 -29.92 5.61 -22.83
C ARG A 25 -28.80 6.62 -23.10
N ASP A 26 -28.91 7.30 -24.24
CA ASP A 26 -28.03 8.40 -24.58
C ASP A 26 -28.32 9.61 -23.70
N VAL A 27 -27.25 10.25 -23.23
CA VAL A 27 -27.31 11.49 -22.46
C VAL A 27 -26.56 12.59 -23.21
N VAL A 28 -27.08 13.81 -23.14
CA VAL A 28 -26.41 14.99 -23.67
C VAL A 28 -25.50 15.56 -22.61
N VAL A 29 -24.19 15.55 -22.87
CA VAL A 29 -23.19 16.24 -22.06
C VAL A 29 -23.03 17.64 -22.64
N HIS A 30 -23.43 18.65 -21.87
CA HIS A 30 -23.25 20.05 -22.23
C HIS A 30 -21.83 20.48 -21.87
N LEU A 31 -20.98 20.61 -22.89
CA LEU A 31 -19.63 21.12 -22.76
C LEU A 31 -19.63 22.64 -22.91
N PHE A 32 -18.46 23.23 -22.70
CA PHE A 32 -18.25 24.66 -22.87
C PHE A 32 -18.54 25.09 -24.32
N PHE A 33 -18.90 26.36 -24.52
CA PHE A 33 -19.16 26.97 -25.84
C PHE A 33 -20.38 26.42 -26.59
N GLY A 34 -21.36 25.85 -25.89
CA GLY A 34 -22.58 25.32 -26.50
C GLY A 34 -22.40 23.96 -27.19
N THR A 35 -21.21 23.37 -27.10
CA THR A 35 -20.94 22.02 -27.64
C THR A 35 -21.73 20.99 -26.83
N GLN A 36 -22.60 20.26 -27.51
CA GLN A 36 -23.38 19.19 -26.91
C GLN A 36 -22.86 17.87 -27.47
N TRP A 37 -22.41 16.98 -26.58
CA TRP A 37 -21.97 15.66 -26.98
C TRP A 37 -22.93 14.60 -26.46
N GLN A 38 -23.50 13.82 -27.36
CA GLN A 38 -24.36 12.69 -27.02
C GLN A 38 -23.52 11.44 -26.87
N ALA A 39 -23.61 10.81 -25.70
CA ALA A 39 -22.94 9.56 -25.42
C ALA A 39 -23.82 8.67 -24.52
N PRO A 40 -23.67 7.34 -24.58
CA PRO A 40 -24.35 6.42 -23.68
C PRO A 40 -24.03 6.76 -22.21
N LEU A 41 -25.07 6.88 -21.37
CA LEU A 41 -24.93 7.26 -19.97
C LEU A 41 -23.93 6.37 -19.22
N VAL A 42 -23.96 5.06 -19.50
CA VAL A 42 -23.01 4.09 -18.93
C VAL A 42 -21.55 4.51 -19.15
N LEU A 43 -21.19 4.91 -20.36
CA LEU A 43 -19.80 5.27 -20.71
C LEU A 43 -19.38 6.53 -19.97
N VAL A 44 -20.26 7.53 -19.90
CA VAL A 44 -19.98 8.79 -19.19
C VAL A 44 -19.68 8.52 -17.72
N VAL A 45 -20.51 7.73 -17.04
CA VAL A 45 -20.34 7.40 -15.63
C VAL A 45 -19.06 6.59 -15.39
N LEU A 46 -18.83 5.54 -16.19
CA LEU A 46 -17.62 4.72 -16.05
C LEU A 46 -16.34 5.54 -16.26
N LEU A 47 -16.32 6.42 -17.26
CA LEU A 47 -15.16 7.22 -17.58
C LEU A 47 -14.87 8.23 -16.47
N ALA A 48 -15.89 8.96 -15.99
CA ALA A 48 -15.77 9.93 -14.91
C ALA A 48 -15.32 9.26 -13.60
N PHE A 49 -15.91 8.11 -13.26
CA PHE A 49 -15.51 7.35 -12.08
C PHE A 49 -14.06 6.85 -12.19
N SER A 50 -13.68 6.25 -13.32
CA SER A 50 -12.32 5.74 -13.53
C SER A 50 -11.28 6.86 -13.48
N ALA A 51 -11.58 8.02 -14.07
CA ALA A 51 -10.73 9.21 -13.98
C ALA A 51 -10.59 9.68 -12.51
N GLY A 52 -11.68 9.73 -11.77
CA GLY A 52 -11.68 10.09 -10.34
C GLY A 52 -10.82 9.14 -9.49
N VAL A 53 -10.90 7.82 -9.75
CA VAL A 53 -10.05 6.82 -9.07
C VAL A 53 -8.58 7.01 -9.41
N ILE A 54 -8.24 7.21 -10.69
CA ILE A 54 -6.85 7.47 -11.12
C ILE A 54 -6.30 8.72 -10.43
N LEU A 55 -7.07 9.82 -10.44
CA LEU A 55 -6.68 11.07 -9.77
C LEU A 55 -6.54 10.87 -8.25
N GLY A 56 -7.46 10.14 -7.61
CA GLY A 56 -7.38 9.81 -6.19
C GLY A 56 -6.12 9.00 -5.83
N ILE A 57 -5.79 7.99 -6.64
CA ILE A 57 -4.56 7.20 -6.49
C ILE A 57 -3.34 8.12 -6.64
N ILE A 58 -3.27 8.93 -7.70
CA ILE A 58 -2.16 9.87 -7.93
C ILE A 58 -2.02 10.84 -6.75
N GLY A 59 -3.11 11.33 -6.17
CA GLY A 59 -3.07 12.21 -5.00
C GLY A 59 -2.60 11.50 -3.71
N MET A 60 -2.91 10.21 -3.54
CA MET A 60 -2.59 9.44 -2.33
C MET A 60 -1.19 8.81 -2.35
N VAL A 61 -0.70 8.36 -3.50
CA VAL A 61 0.61 7.70 -3.68
C VAL A 61 1.79 8.51 -3.12
N PRO A 62 1.94 9.82 -3.39
CA PRO A 62 3.12 10.57 -2.93
C PRO A 62 3.19 10.68 -1.41
N ARG A 63 2.05 10.80 -0.72
CA ARG A 63 2.01 10.79 0.76
C ARG A 63 2.44 9.44 1.31
N TRP A 64 1.92 8.35 0.75
CA TRP A 64 2.26 6.99 1.20
C TRP A 64 3.74 6.65 1.00
N TRP A 65 4.35 7.11 -0.10
CA TRP A 65 5.79 6.94 -0.33
C TRP A 65 6.66 7.68 0.67
N LYS A 66 6.26 8.89 1.07
CA LYS A 66 6.99 9.66 2.09
C LYS A 66 6.96 8.96 3.45
N HIS A 67 5.81 8.42 3.85
CA HIS A 67 5.68 7.64 5.09
C HIS A 67 6.49 6.33 5.05
N ARG A 68 6.46 5.59 3.93
CA ARG A 68 7.27 4.37 3.77
C ARG A 68 8.77 4.66 3.84
N LYS A 69 9.26 5.71 3.17
CA LYS A 69 10.68 6.11 3.24
C LYS A 69 11.09 6.55 4.65
N ALA A 70 10.22 7.25 5.38
CA ALA A 70 10.48 7.63 6.76
C ALA A 70 10.57 6.41 7.69
N ALA A 71 9.67 5.42 7.53
CA ALA A 71 9.72 4.17 8.29
C ALA A 71 11.00 3.37 8.00
N GLN A 72 11.45 3.31 6.74
CA GLN A 72 12.72 2.66 6.39
C GLN A 72 13.94 3.35 6.98
N ARG A 73 13.96 4.69 7.02
CA ARG A 73 15.05 5.45 7.66
C ARG A 73 15.08 5.24 9.17
N ALA A 74 13.91 5.18 9.83
CA ALA A 74 13.82 4.89 11.25
C ALA A 74 14.32 3.47 11.59
N ALA A 75 13.98 2.47 10.76
CA ALA A 75 14.47 1.10 10.92
C ALA A 75 15.99 0.99 10.69
N ALA A 76 16.53 1.69 9.70
CA ALA A 76 17.98 1.74 9.45
C ALA A 76 18.74 2.43 10.60
N ALA A 77 18.19 3.50 11.18
CA ALA A 77 18.78 4.17 12.34
C ALA A 77 18.81 3.27 13.59
N GLN A 78 17.78 2.44 13.79
CA GLN A 78 17.75 1.45 14.88
C GLN A 78 18.75 0.31 14.66
N ALA A 79 18.98 -0.11 13.41
CA ALA A 79 19.99 -1.13 13.10
C ALA A 79 21.43 -0.65 13.37
N ILE A 80 21.72 0.63 13.13
CA ILE A 80 23.04 1.24 13.41
C ILE A 80 23.25 1.46 14.92
N ALA A 81 22.19 1.75 15.68
CA ALA A 81 22.26 1.92 17.13
C ALA A 81 22.26 0.59 17.91
N GLY A 82 22.01 -0.55 17.25
CA GLY A 82 21.90 -1.88 17.85
C GLY A 82 23.15 -2.75 17.72
N GLU A 83 24.27 -2.25 17.21
CA GLU A 83 25.51 -3.02 17.11
C GLU A 83 26.10 -3.21 18.52
N PRO A 84 26.16 -4.45 19.06
CA PRO A 84 26.76 -4.69 20.36
C PRO A 84 28.27 -4.58 20.22
N THR A 85 28.90 -3.67 20.97
CA THR A 85 30.34 -3.69 21.22
C THR A 85 30.77 -5.11 21.60
N PRO A 86 31.73 -5.74 20.89
CA PRO A 86 32.14 -7.10 21.19
C PRO A 86 32.84 -7.09 22.56
N SER A 87 32.14 -7.58 23.58
CA SER A 87 32.75 -7.89 24.86
C SER A 87 33.64 -9.11 24.67
N THR A 88 34.94 -8.90 24.79
CA THR A 88 35.97 -9.94 24.89
C THR A 88 35.61 -10.89 26.04
N ASN A 89 35.03 -12.04 25.72
CA ASN A 89 34.93 -13.16 26.65
C ASN A 89 36.31 -13.84 26.72
N ALA A 90 37.08 -13.47 27.73
CA ALA A 90 38.27 -14.23 28.13
C ALA A 90 37.83 -15.55 28.80
N PRO A 91 38.41 -16.73 28.45
CA PRO A 91 38.12 -17.97 29.15
C PRO A 91 38.80 -17.92 30.52
N ALA A 92 38.01 -17.98 31.59
CA ALA A 92 38.51 -18.21 32.93
C ALA A 92 38.82 -19.71 33.07
N ASP A 93 40.06 -20.08 32.75
CA ASP A 93 40.64 -21.37 33.06
C ASP A 93 41.98 -21.09 33.74
N GLU A 94 42.01 -21.12 35.08
CA GLU A 94 43.23 -21.45 35.86
C GLU A 94 42.93 -21.49 37.37
N THR A 95 42.78 -22.72 37.87
CA THR A 95 43.55 -23.33 38.97
C THR A 95 43.81 -22.52 40.26
N THR A 96 43.19 -22.97 41.36
CA THR A 96 43.62 -22.75 42.77
C THR A 96 45.06 -23.23 42.98
N PRO A 97 45.90 -22.54 43.79
CA PRO A 97 46.06 -22.95 45.20
C PRO A 97 46.28 -21.79 46.22
N LEU A 98 45.75 -21.96 47.44
CA LEU A 98 46.14 -21.31 48.71
C LEU A 98 47.48 -21.91 49.24
N PRO A 99 48.12 -21.47 50.36
CA PRO A 99 48.05 -20.29 51.28
C PRO A 99 49.49 -19.67 51.47
N PRO A 100 49.96 -18.96 52.56
CA PRO A 100 49.38 -18.55 53.87
C PRO A 100 49.64 -17.07 54.27
N HIS A 101 49.10 -16.61 55.42
CA HIS A 101 49.77 -15.77 56.45
C HIS A 101 48.75 -15.10 57.42
N GLY A 102 49.02 -15.24 58.74
CA GLY A 102 48.32 -14.61 59.88
C GLY A 102 47.36 -15.59 60.55
N ILE A 103 47.68 -16.29 61.64
CA ILE A 103 48.34 -15.89 62.90
C ILE A 103 49.11 -17.09 63.47
#